data_AF-A0A7X6PQ25-F1
#
_entry.id   AF-A0A7X6PQ25-F1
#
_cell.length_a   1.000
_cell.length_b   1.000
_cell.length_c   1.000
_cell.angle_alpha   90.00
_cell.angle_beta   90.00
_cell.angle_gamma   90.00
#
_symmetry.space_group_name_H-M   'P 1'
#
loop_
_entity.id
_entity.type
_entity.pdbx_description
1 polymer ?
#
loop_
_entity_poly.entity_id
_entity_poly.type
_entity_poly.pdbx_seq_one_letter_code
_entity_poly.pdbx_strand_id
1 'polypeptide(L)'
;VAGSMAAPEDDGTAPVDINVTGARMLNAETEEWIPESWGLLDSSLAATPLVGTGMVLVVGRTGGPDFLASEVEHLGHLGRIVGAILT
;
A
#
# COMPACT_ATOMS: atom_id res chain seq x y z
N VAL A 1 15.40 -1.66 -14.22
CA VAL A 1 14.24 -2.14 -13.43
C VAL A 1 14.26 -3.65 -13.45
N ALA A 2 14.21 -4.30 -12.28
CA ALA A 2 14.01 -5.75 -12.18
C ALA A 2 12.58 -5.98 -11.69
N GLY A 3 11.74 -6.56 -12.53
CA GLY A 3 10.35 -6.91 -12.21
C GLY A 3 10.07 -8.36 -12.63
N SER A 4 9.30 -9.08 -11.83
CA SER A 4 8.77 -10.40 -12.21
C SER A 4 7.83 -10.25 -13.41
N MET A 5 7.61 -11.32 -14.19
CA MET A 5 6.54 -11.39 -15.20
C MET A 5 5.14 -11.12 -14.60
N ALA A 6 4.99 -11.29 -13.29
CA ALA A 6 3.76 -11.00 -12.54
C ALA A 6 3.80 -9.64 -11.81
N ALA A 7 4.87 -8.84 -11.96
CA ALA A 7 4.90 -7.50 -11.40
C ALA A 7 3.89 -6.62 -12.15
N PRO A 8 3.11 -5.79 -11.44
CA PRO A 8 2.24 -4.82 -12.08
C PRO A 8 3.05 -3.93 -13.03
N GLU A 9 2.47 -3.62 -14.19
CA GLU A 9 3.03 -2.61 -15.08
C GLU A 9 2.86 -1.23 -14.44
N ASP A 10 3.83 -0.35 -14.66
CA ASP A 10 3.69 1.06 -14.32
C ASP A 10 2.63 1.66 -15.24
N ASP A 11 1.53 2.16 -14.66
CA ASP A 11 0.43 2.76 -15.41
C ASP A 11 0.72 4.21 -15.83
N GLY A 12 1.88 4.74 -15.47
CA GLY A 12 2.33 6.10 -15.79
C GLY A 12 1.58 7.18 -15.01
N THR A 13 0.75 6.81 -14.03
CA THR A 13 0.04 7.75 -13.17
C THR A 13 0.91 8.18 -12.00
N ALA A 14 0.75 9.44 -11.57
CA ALA A 14 1.38 9.98 -10.38
C ALA A 14 0.28 10.56 -9.49
N PRO A 15 -0.26 9.78 -8.54
CA PRO A 15 -1.33 10.26 -7.67
C PRO A 15 -0.85 11.47 -6.88
N VAL A 16 -1.66 12.52 -6.87
CA VAL A 16 -1.44 13.69 -6.01
C VAL A 16 -2.09 13.43 -4.65
N ASP A 17 -1.46 13.90 -3.57
CA ASP A 17 -2.01 13.87 -2.21
C ASP A 17 -2.31 12.49 -1.59
N ILE A 18 -1.39 11.52 -1.72
CA ILE A 18 -1.48 10.25 -0.96
C ILE A 18 -1.31 10.52 0.55
N ASN A 19 -2.42 10.61 1.28
CA ASN A 19 -2.42 10.87 2.72
C ASN A 19 -2.32 9.56 3.54
N VAL A 20 -1.10 9.02 3.62
CA VAL A 20 -0.75 7.85 4.44
C VAL A 20 0.37 8.23 5.41
N THR A 21 0.01 8.80 6.56
CA THR A 21 0.96 9.28 7.59
C THR A 21 1.38 8.19 8.59
N GLY A 22 0.77 7.02 8.51
CA GLY A 22 1.06 5.86 9.34
C GLY A 22 0.38 4.61 8.77
N ALA A 23 0.69 3.46 9.36
CA ALA A 23 0.09 2.22 8.90
C ALA A 23 -1.41 2.18 9.17
N ARG A 24 -2.22 1.90 8.13
CA ARG A 24 -3.68 1.83 8.23
C ARG A 24 -4.27 0.94 7.14
N MET A 25 -5.50 0.48 7.37
CA MET A 25 -6.33 -0.03 6.28
C MET A 25 -6.72 1.12 5.34
N LEU A 26 -6.87 0.80 4.06
CA LEU A 26 -7.35 1.72 3.05
C LEU A 26 -8.83 1.46 2.76
N ASN A 27 -9.54 2.49 2.31
CA ASN A 27 -10.89 2.36 1.79
C ASN A 27 -10.93 2.74 0.31
N ALA A 28 -10.93 1.73 -0.57
CA ALA A 28 -10.95 1.91 -2.02
C ALA A 28 -12.21 2.60 -2.54
N GLU A 29 -13.33 2.59 -1.80
CA GLU A 29 -14.56 3.27 -2.21
C GLU A 29 -14.51 4.79 -1.98
N THR A 30 -13.75 5.23 -0.98
CA THR A 30 -13.73 6.65 -0.54
C THR A 30 -12.44 7.39 -0.88
N GLU A 31 -11.37 6.68 -1.21
CA GLU A 31 -10.05 7.26 -1.45
C GLU A 31 -9.71 7.26 -2.95
N GLU A 32 -9.94 8.39 -3.62
CA GLU A 32 -9.85 8.54 -5.09
C GLU A 32 -8.45 8.25 -5.69
N TRP A 33 -7.40 8.30 -4.88
CA TRP A 33 -6.03 8.03 -5.34
C TRP A 33 -5.76 6.52 -5.55
N ILE A 34 -6.61 5.66 -5.00
CA ILE A 34 -6.48 4.20 -5.11
C ILE A 34 -7.01 3.77 -6.47
N PRO A 35 -6.21 3.07 -7.30
CA PRO A 35 -6.70 2.52 -8.55
C PRO A 35 -7.90 1.59 -8.32
N GLU A 36 -8.97 1.77 -9.11
CA GLU A 36 -10.20 0.98 -9.00
C GLU A 36 -9.94 -0.54 -9.05
N SER A 37 -8.95 -0.94 -9.86
CA SER A 37 -8.55 -2.34 -10.02
C SER A 37 -8.04 -3.00 -8.73
N TRP A 38 -7.55 -2.22 -7.76
CA TRP A 38 -7.05 -2.73 -6.47
C TRP A 38 -8.17 -3.11 -5.51
N GLY A 39 -9.35 -2.52 -5.64
CA GLY A 39 -10.52 -2.82 -4.82
C GLY A 39 -11.38 -3.99 -5.33
N LEU A 40 -11.05 -4.55 -6.51
CA LEU A 40 -11.80 -5.64 -7.10
C LEU A 40 -11.70 -6.93 -6.27
N LEU A 41 -12.67 -7.84 -6.44
CA LEU A 41 -12.70 -9.17 -5.83
C LEU A 41 -12.68 -9.15 -4.29
N ASP A 42 -13.35 -8.16 -3.67
CA ASP A 42 -13.38 -7.95 -2.22
C ASP A 42 -11.97 -7.90 -1.61
N SER A 43 -11.06 -7.20 -2.28
CA SER A 43 -9.67 -7.10 -1.84
C SER A 43 -9.55 -6.16 -0.65
N SER A 44 -9.03 -6.67 0.47
CA SER A 44 -8.64 -5.86 1.62
C SER A 44 -7.28 -5.23 1.35
N LEU A 45 -7.16 -3.91 1.58
CA LEU A 45 -5.94 -3.13 1.35
C LEU A 45 -5.43 -2.52 2.66
N ALA A 46 -4.12 -2.55 2.86
CA ALA A 46 -3.45 -1.79 3.92
C ALA A 46 -2.20 -1.11 3.38
N ALA A 47 -1.85 0.04 3.96
CA ALA A 47 -0.72 0.83 3.54
C ALA A 47 0.10 1.35 4.70
N THR A 48 1.37 1.66 4.44
CA THR A 48 2.29 2.29 5.38
C THR A 48 3.26 3.21 4.62
N PRO A 49 3.67 4.37 5.19
CA PRO A 49 4.70 5.17 4.58
C PRO A 49 6.06 4.48 4.69
N LEU A 50 6.87 4.57 3.63
CA LEU A 50 8.29 4.24 3.71
C LEU A 50 9.03 5.45 4.29
N VAL A 51 9.21 5.46 5.61
CA VAL A 51 9.68 6.63 6.37
C VAL A 51 11.01 7.16 5.83
N GLY A 52 11.12 8.48 5.66
CA GLY A 52 12.29 9.14 5.08
C GLY A 52 12.24 9.24 3.56
N THR A 53 11.28 8.59 2.91
CA THR A 53 11.03 8.69 1.47
C THR A 53 9.70 9.41 1.19
N GLY A 54 9.42 9.68 -0.09
CA GLY A 54 8.10 10.11 -0.57
C GLY A 54 7.21 8.96 -1.04
N MET A 55 7.51 7.71 -0.68
CA MET A 55 6.83 6.51 -1.16
C MET A 55 5.93 5.88 -0.10
N VAL A 56 4.89 5.18 -0.56
CA VAL A 56 3.97 4.39 0.26
C VAL A 56 4.03 2.94 -0.20
N LEU A 57 4.09 2.01 0.76
CA LEU A 57 3.94 0.58 0.50
C LEU A 57 2.49 0.19 0.73
N VAL A 58 1.86 -0.38 -0.30
CA VAL A 58 0.50 -0.92 -0.25
C VAL A 58 0.54 -2.43 -0.36
N VAL A 59 -0.21 -3.12 0.49
CA VAL A 59 -0.36 -4.57 0.48
C VAL A 59 -1.85 -4.89 0.30
N GLY A 60 -2.15 -5.72 -0.69
CA GLY A 60 -3.49 -6.23 -0.95
C GLY A 60 -3.61 -7.72 -0.61
N ARG A 61 -4.78 -8.11 -0.11
CA ARG A 61 -5.19 -9.50 0.07
C ARG A 61 -6.51 -9.72 -0.66
N THR A 62 -6.48 -10.51 -1.73
CA THR A 62 -7.67 -10.87 -2.50
C THR A 62 -8.41 -12.01 -1.81
N GLY A 63 -9.66 -11.75 -1.40
CA GLY A 63 -10.48 -12.72 -0.67
C GLY A 63 -9.97 -13.00 0.75
N GLY A 64 -10.89 -13.01 1.72
CA GLY A 64 -10.57 -13.22 3.14
C GLY A 64 -11.08 -12.07 4.01
N PRO A 65 -10.85 -12.12 5.33
CA PRO A 65 -11.26 -11.04 6.23
C PRO A 65 -10.46 -9.75 5.98
N ASP A 66 -10.80 -8.67 6.66
CA ASP A 66 -9.97 -7.47 6.75
C ASP A 66 -8.67 -7.74 7.54
N PHE A 67 -7.66 -6.89 7.35
CA PHE A 67 -6.42 -7.00 8.12
C PHE A 67 -6.69 -6.80 9.62
N LEU A 68 -6.05 -7.62 10.45
CA LEU A 68 -6.06 -7.42 11.89
C LEU A 68 -5.26 -6.16 12.26
N ALA A 69 -5.62 -5.53 13.38
CA ALA A 69 -4.88 -4.38 13.89
C ALA A 69 -3.37 -4.67 14.09
N SER A 70 -3.02 -5.89 14.53
CA SER A 70 -1.63 -6.31 14.69
C SER A 70 -0.89 -6.51 13.36
N GLU A 71 -1.58 -6.94 12.30
CA GLU A 71 -0.99 -7.04 10.96
C GLU A 71 -0.67 -5.64 10.41
N VAL A 72 -1.57 -4.68 10.62
CA VAL A 72 -1.35 -3.28 10.26
C VAL A 72 -0.20 -2.67 11.08
N GLU A 73 -0.12 -2.96 12.38
CA GLU A 73 1.00 -2.51 13.23
C GLU A 73 2.34 -3.06 12.71
N HIS A 74 2.40 -4.37 12.40
CA HIS A 74 3.59 -4.99 11.83
C HIS A 74 3.96 -4.40 10.46
N LEU A 75 2.97 -4.07 9.62
CA LEU A 75 3.20 -3.35 8.38
C LEU A 75 3.85 -1.98 8.63
N GLY A 76 3.46 -1.29 9.70
CA GLY A 76 4.13 -0.06 10.17
C GLY A 76 5.62 -0.26 10.48
N HIS A 77 5.98 -1.36 11.14
CA HIS A 77 7.38 -1.70 11.40
C HIS A 77 8.16 -1.96 10.10
N LEU A 78 7.55 -2.67 9.14
CA LEU A 78 8.16 -2.89 7.83
C LEU A 78 8.40 -1.57 7.09
N GLY A 79 7.44 -0.64 7.11
CA GLY A 79 7.58 0.67 6.48
C GLY A 79 8.77 1.47 7.02
N ARG A 80 9.00 1.42 8.34
CA ARG A 80 10.17 2.05 8.97
C ARG A 80 11.49 1.38 8.57
N ILE A 81 11.54 0.05 8.59
CA ILE A 81 12.76 -0.71 8.26
C ILE A 81 13.14 -0.49 6.80
N VAL A 82 12.18 -0.65 5.88
CA VAL A 82 12.42 -0.48 4.45
C VAL A 82 12.74 0.97 4.11
N GLY A 83 12.05 1.94 4.70
CA GLY A 83 12.37 3.36 4.54
C GLY A 83 13.83 3.68 4.92
N ALA A 84 14.31 3.13 6.05
CA ALA A 84 15.70 3.29 6.48
C ALA A 84 16.74 2.60 5.58
N ILE A 85 16.35 1.61 4.77
CA ILE A 85 17.25 0.95 3.80
C ILE A 85 17.36 1.79 2.51
N LEU A 86 16.31 2.51 2.15
CA LEU A 86 16.21 3.30 0.92
C LEU A 86 16.75 4.73 1.07
N THR A 87 17.10 5.16 2.29
CA THR A 87 17.60 6.50 2.63
C THR A 87 19.02 6.41 3.17
#